data_AF-A0A7J8Y2G3-F1
#
_entry.id   AF-A0A7J8Y2G3-F1
#
_cell.length_a   1.000
_cell.length_b   1.000
_cell.length_c   1.000
_cell.angle_alpha   90.00
_cell.angle_beta   90.00
_cell.angle_gamma   90.00
#
_symmetry.space_group_name_H-M   'P 1'
#
loop_
_entity.id
_entity.type
_entity.pdbx_description
1 polymer ?
#
loop_
_entity_poly.entity_id
_entity_poly.type
_entity_poly.pdbx_seq_one_letter_code
_entity_poly.pdbx_strand_id
1 'polypeptide(L)'
;MLELLNQLDGFEASNKIKVLMATNRIDILDQALLRPGRIDRKIEFPNPNEESRLDILKIHSRRMNLMRGIDLKKIAEKMNGASGAELK
;
A
#
# COMPACT_ATOMS: atom_id res chain seq x y z
N MET A 1 18.73 13.95 -6.34
CA MET A 1 17.59 14.16 -5.43
C MET A 1 17.20 15.64 -5.32
N LEU A 2 18.17 16.57 -5.25
CA LEU A 2 17.92 18.02 -5.32
C LEU A 2 17.16 18.47 -6.57
N GLU A 3 17.47 17.90 -7.74
CA GLU A 3 16.77 18.26 -8.98
C GLU A 3 15.29 17.87 -8.97
N LEU A 4 14.95 16.70 -8.39
CA LEU A 4 13.55 16.29 -8.23
C LEU A 4 12.79 17.24 -7.30
N LEU A 5 13.44 17.72 -6.23
CA LEU A 5 12.86 18.69 -5.30
C LEU A 5 12.57 20.04 -5.98
N ASN A 6 13.51 20.53 -6.80
CA ASN A 6 13.33 21.77 -7.55
C ASN A 6 12.15 21.68 -8.54
N GLN A 7 12.00 20.53 -9.20
CA GLN A 7 10.84 20.29 -10.08
C GLN A 7 9.54 20.19 -9.28
N LEU A 8 9.58 19.62 -8.06
CA LEU A 8 8.42 19.55 -7.16
C LEU A 8 7.97 20.93 -6.66
N ASP A 9 8.92 21.80 -6.31
CA ASP A 9 8.64 23.19 -5.90
C ASP A 9 8.16 24.07 -7.07
N GLY A 10 8.51 23.72 -8.31
CA GLY A 10 8.09 24.42 -9.52
C GLY A 10 6.68 24.08 -10.01
N PHE A 11 5.99 23.12 -9.39
CA PHE A 11 4.59 22.82 -9.73
C PHE A 11 3.67 23.86 -9.10
N GLU A 12 3.33 24.91 -9.85
CA GLU A 12 2.13 25.70 -9.53
C GLU A 12 0.88 24.80 -9.55
N ALA A 13 -0.13 25.14 -8.74
CA ALA A 13 -1.38 24.37 -8.61
C ALA A 13 -2.15 24.18 -9.94
N SER A 14 -1.78 24.89 -11.00
CA SER A 14 -2.29 24.77 -12.36
C SER A 14 -1.78 23.53 -13.12
N ASN A 15 -0.71 22.89 -12.64
CA ASN A 15 -0.14 21.72 -13.30
C ASN A 15 -0.99 20.46 -13.05
N LYS A 16 -1.46 19.84 -14.15
CA LYS A 16 -2.30 18.61 -14.17
C LYS A 16 -1.54 17.35 -13.77
N ILE A 17 -0.42 17.47 -13.07
CA ILE A 17 0.45 16.35 -12.71
C ILE A 17 0.16 15.96 -11.26
N LYS A 18 -0.05 14.67 -11.04
CA LYS A 18 -0.14 14.07 -9.71
C LYS A 18 1.01 13.10 -9.55
N VAL A 19 1.70 13.17 -8.41
CA VAL A 19 2.83 12.31 -8.10
C VAL A 19 2.42 11.33 -7.01
N LEU A 20 2.62 10.03 -7.28
CA LEU A 20 2.47 8.97 -6.30
C LEU A 20 3.86 8.47 -5.92
N MET A 21 4.15 8.42 -4.62
CA MET A 21 5.41 7.94 -4.08
C MET A 21 5.13 6.79 -3.10
N ALA A 22 6.03 5.81 -3.07
CA ALA A 22 5.97 4.70 -2.13
C ALA A 22 7.33 4.54 -1.44
N THR A 23 7.32 4.32 -0.13
CA THR A 23 8.50 4.00 0.66
C THR A 23 8.14 3.00 1.75
N ASN A 24 9.06 2.07 2.05
CA ASN A 24 8.97 1.19 3.21
C ASN A 24 9.66 1.80 4.45
N ARG A 25 10.34 2.94 4.28
CA ARG A 25 11.09 3.64 5.32
C ARG A 25 10.84 5.13 5.22
N ILE A 26 9.83 5.62 5.94
CA ILE A 26 9.53 7.05 6.00
C ILE A 26 10.55 7.81 6.88
N ASP A 27 11.22 7.11 7.80
CA ASP A 27 12.20 7.61 8.76
C ASP A 27 13.49 8.13 8.10
N ILE A 28 13.87 7.60 6.94
CA ILE A 28 15.08 8.00 6.22
C ILE A 28 14.83 9.10 5.18
N LEU A 29 13.58 9.49 4.96
CA LEU A 29 13.26 10.53 3.99
C LEU A 29 13.70 11.90 4.49
N ASP A 30 14.19 12.72 3.56
CA ASP A 30 14.54 14.10 3.85
C ASP A 30 13.29 14.87 4.36
N GLN A 31 13.41 15.51 5.52
CA GLN A 31 12.40 16.38 6.13
C GLN A 31 11.91 17.46 5.16
N ALA A 32 12.76 17.89 4.21
CA ALA A 32 12.39 18.83 3.16
C ALA A 32 11.24 18.31 2.30
N LEU A 33 11.16 17.01 1.99
CA LEU A 33 10.07 16.42 1.20
C LEU A 33 8.74 16.40 1.95
N LEU A 34 8.78 16.34 3.28
CA LEU A 34 7.61 16.20 4.14
C LEU A 34 6.89 17.52 4.44
N ARG A 35 7.43 18.65 3.96
CA ARG A 35 6.83 19.97 4.13
C ARG A 35 5.57 20.11 3.26
N PRO A 36 4.56 20.87 3.73
CA PRO A 36 3.38 21.20 2.93
C PRO A 36 3.75 21.81 1.58
N GLY A 37 3.06 21.43 0.50
CA GLY A 37 3.34 21.88 -0.87
C GLY A 37 4.22 20.94 -1.70
N ARG A 38 4.76 19.86 -1.11
CA ARG A 38 5.52 18.81 -1.82
C ARG A 38 4.82 17.46 -1.72
N ILE A 39 4.72 16.93 -0.51
CA ILE A 39 3.99 15.69 -0.21
C ILE A 39 2.84 16.03 0.74
N ASP A 40 1.67 16.29 0.16
CA ASP A 40 0.49 16.77 0.91
C ASP A 40 -0.30 15.65 1.59
N ARG A 41 -0.13 14.41 1.14
CA ARG A 41 -0.87 13.24 1.65
C ARG A 41 0.08 12.10 1.96
N LYS A 42 -0.03 11.60 3.19
CA LYS A 42 0.66 10.41 3.67
C LYS A 42 -0.40 9.34 3.88
N ILE A 43 -0.28 8.24 3.16
CA ILE A 43 -1.19 7.10 3.28
C ILE A 43 -0.38 5.94 3.82
N GLU A 44 -0.74 5.48 5.01
CA GLU A 44 -0.11 4.34 5.64
C GLU A 44 -0.78 3.05 5.17
N PHE A 45 0.04 2.05 4.86
CA PHE A 45 -0.42 0.71 4.48
C PHE A 45 -0.07 -0.27 5.59
N PRO A 46 -0.98 -0.49 6.56
CA PRO A 46 -0.76 -1.49 7.60
C PRO A 46 -0.88 -2.91 7.02
N ASN A 47 -0.43 -3.89 7.81
CA ASN A 47 -0.72 -5.29 7.50
C ASN A 47 -2.23 -5.55 7.46
N PRO A 48 -2.70 -6.47 6.59
CA PRO A 48 -4.12 -6.74 6.45
C PRO A 48 -4.72 -7.31 7.74
N ASN A 49 -5.87 -6.77 8.13
CA ASN A 49 -6.70 -7.36 9.18
C ASN A 49 -7.34 -8.67 8.70
N GLU A 50 -7.98 -9.43 9.60
CA GLU A 50 -8.56 -10.74 9.28
C GLU A 50 -9.53 -10.70 8.09
N GLU A 51 -10.41 -9.70 8.03
CA GLU A 51 -11.37 -9.52 6.95
C GLU A 51 -10.66 -9.24 5.61
N SER A 52 -9.65 -8.37 5.63
CA SER A 52 -8.82 -8.06 4.45
C SER A 52 -8.06 -9.30 3.97
N ARG A 53 -7.55 -10.13 4.89
CA ARG A 53 -6.87 -11.39 4.53
C ARG A 53 -7.84 -12.36 3.85
N LEU A 54 -9.06 -12.49 4.38
CA LEU A 54 -10.10 -13.30 3.76
C LEU A 54 -10.41 -12.82 2.34
N ASP A 55 -10.50 -11.51 2.12
CA ASP A 55 -10.79 -10.97 0.79
C ASP A 55 -9.64 -11.16 -0.21
N ILE A 56 -8.39 -11.00 0.25
CA ILE A 56 -7.20 -11.33 -0.56
C ILE A 56 -7.21 -12.82 -0.96
N LEU A 57 -7.46 -13.72 0.01
CA LEU A 57 -7.56 -15.16 -0.25
C LEU A 57 -8.67 -15.47 -1.25
N LYS A 58 -9.86 -14.86 -1.10
CA LYS A 58 -10.97 -15.02 -2.06
C LYS A 58 -10.57 -14.58 -3.47
N ILE A 59 -9.85 -13.47 -3.62
CA ILE A 59 -9.44 -12.96 -4.94
C ILE A 59 -8.48 -13.95 -5.61
N HIS A 60 -7.47 -14.43 -4.89
CA HIS A 60 -6.47 -15.35 -5.43
C HIS A 60 -7.01 -16.77 -5.63
N SER A 61 -7.98 -17.20 -4.82
CA SER A 61 -8.60 -18.52 -4.92
C SER A 61 -9.66 -18.62 -6.02
N ARG A 62 -10.11 -17.52 -6.63
CA ARG A 62 -11.16 -17.51 -7.69
C ARG A 62 -10.84 -18.39 -8.90
N ARG A 63 -9.56 -18.59 -9.20
CA ARG A 63 -9.11 -19.41 -10.35
C ARG A 63 -8.67 -20.82 -9.95
N MET A 64 -8.79 -21.18 -8.68
CA MET A 64 -8.36 -22.46 -8.15
C MET A 64 -9.53 -23.46 -8.09
N ASN A 65 -9.23 -24.74 -8.32
CA ASN A 65 -10.16 -25.83 -8.07
C ASN A 65 -10.24 -26.09 -6.57
N LEU A 66 -11.07 -25.32 -5.86
CA LEU A 66 -11.32 -25.52 -4.44
C LEU A 66 -12.21 -26.73 -4.21
N MET A 67 -11.81 -27.61 -3.29
CA MET A 67 -12.68 -28.69 -2.81
C MET A 67 -13.90 -28.08 -2.10
N ARG A 68 -15.06 -28.72 -2.26
CA ARG A 68 -16.27 -28.34 -1.49
C ARG A 68 -15.97 -28.41 0.01
N GLY A 69 -16.31 -27.33 0.72
CA GLY A 69 -16.15 -27.24 2.18
C GLY A 69 -14.86 -26.57 2.65
N ILE A 70 -14.00 -26.06 1.76
CA ILE A 70 -12.87 -25.23 2.18
C ILE A 70 -13.40 -23.92 2.79
N ASP A 71 -13.04 -23.68 4.04
CA ASP A 71 -13.38 -22.48 4.78
C ASP A 71 -12.19 -21.50 4.77
N LEU A 72 -12.22 -20.56 3.83
CA LEU A 72 -11.19 -19.53 3.70
C LEU A 72 -11.13 -18.59 4.92
N LYS A 73 -12.22 -18.47 5.69
CA LYS A 73 -12.26 -17.63 6.88
C LYS A 73 -11.37 -18.21 7.98
N LYS A 74 -11.50 -19.52 8.24
CA LYS A 74 -10.62 -20.23 9.20
C LYS A 74 -9.14 -20.18 8.80
N ILE A 75 -8.85 -20.10 7.51
CA ILE A 75 -7.48 -19.93 7.01
C ILE A 75 -7.00 -18.51 7.30
N ALA A 76 -7.80 -17.49 6.98
CA ALA A 76 -7.49 -16.08 7.25
C ALA A 76 -7.24 -15.79 8.75
N GLU A 77 -8.00 -16.42 9.64
CA GLU A 77 -7.85 -16.35 11.10
C GLU A 77 -6.48 -16.86 11.57
N LYS A 78 -5.94 -17.90 10.93
CA LYS A 78 -4.65 -18.50 11.28
C LYS A 78 -3.45 -17.74 10.71
N MET A 79 -3.65 -16.92 9.68
CA MET A 79 -2.58 -16.17 9.00
C MET A 79 -2.33 -14.80 9.65
N ASN A 80 -2.21 -14.76 10.97
CA ASN A 80 -1.97 -13.53 11.70
C ASN A 80 -0.60 -12.92 11.34
N GLY A 81 -0.60 -11.63 11.01
CA GLY A 81 0.61 -10.90 10.62
C GLY A 81 1.05 -11.12 9.17
N ALA A 82 0.37 -11.98 8.41
CA ALA A 82 0.70 -12.21 7.01
C ALA A 82 0.43 -10.97 6.15
N SER A 83 1.39 -10.64 5.31
CA SER A 83 1.29 -9.63 4.27
C SER A 83 0.41 -10.11 3.11
N GLY A 84 -0.03 -9.17 2.26
CA GLY A 84 -0.74 -9.52 1.03
C GLY A 84 0.08 -10.40 0.08
N ALA A 85 1.41 -10.32 0.14
CA ALA A 85 2.30 -11.16 -0.67
C ALA A 85 2.32 -12.62 -0.20
N GLU A 86 2.24 -12.87 1.10
CA GLU A 86 2.20 -14.23 1.67
C GLU A 86 0.85 -14.92 1.50
N LEU A 87 -0.21 -14.14 1.24
CA LEU A 87 -1.58 -14.63 1.02
C LEU A 87 -1.88 -14.99 -0.44
N LYS A 88 -0.97 -14.66 -1.37
CA LYS A 88 -1.09 -14.95 -2.80
C LYS A 88 -0.58 -16.34 -3.13
#